data_AF-A0A800AMG7-F1
#
_entry.id   AF-A0A800AMG7-F1
#
_cell.length_a   1.000
_cell.length_b   1.000
_cell.length_c   1.000
_cell.angle_alpha   90.00
_cell.angle_beta   90.00
_cell.angle_gamma   90.00
#
_symmetry.space_group_name_H-M   'P 1'
#
loop_
_entity.id
_entity.type
_entity.pdbx_description
1 polymer ?
#
loop_
_entity_poly.entity_id
_entity_poly.type
_entity_poly.pdbx_seq_one_letter_code
_entity_poly.pdbx_strand_id
1 'polypeptide(L)'
;MEKFTTIELDNYYNSSCAEPYPEVSAKPRWDEGTINALSRITLGEVYARGIPFSLSAPEAEQHLIVLPASSDDGQPGEPVALPIGKKAQFVCLGHSCASRDNDGLEPAIGIEVARYTLVYADGSEHTAAIRRRFEINPLGGGIGGSAFVAETMRSPRPLRPEESGSWGRDQTGVSGDNLPGIWIYAMPNPNPDKEIRELRLQALTEDGIAIFGVTLAHFPDHPLRHWPRNTFRLSLPESMQVTSEDLTVDLDMGHITRLYPEPGLNETTWLDDPLTGLGSEGRPAEPGHNFMVEATGSKAASFQIQAGEERFELSYGEALRCGESHDEKGARVELCHPHKTWVHVKVIDEETGKPVPTRTRFLGPRGEYLPPYGHPAEVNTNWFEDEGGNIVLGGDTFAYLPGEFQLELPVGDVFVELHKGFEYEPTRKKLNIEPATRELTLKIRRFSRMREKGFVTADTHVHFLSPQTAWLEGQCEGLNLVNLLASQWGKLFTNVADITGKPSGCSENDTIVFVGTENRHHMLGHISMLGTQGMP
;
A
#
# COMPACT_ATOMS: atom_id res chain seq x y z
N MET A 1 10.84 8.30 26.96
CA MET A 1 9.75 9.18 27.40
C MET A 1 8.47 8.65 26.77
N GLU A 2 7.37 8.55 27.51
CA GLU A 2 6.14 7.96 26.99
C GLU A 2 5.62 8.79 25.79
N LYS A 3 5.38 8.15 24.64
CA LYS A 3 4.97 8.85 23.40
C LYS A 3 3.57 9.47 23.54
N PHE A 4 2.72 8.84 24.36
CA PHE A 4 1.33 9.18 24.51
C PHE A 4 0.88 9.21 25.97
N THR A 5 -0.24 9.86 26.25
CA THR A 5 -0.97 9.74 27.51
C THR A 5 -2.46 9.76 27.24
N THR A 6 -3.18 8.71 27.60
CA THR A 6 -4.65 8.67 27.53
C THR A 6 -5.26 9.54 28.63
N ILE A 7 -6.42 10.15 28.36
CA ILE A 7 -7.20 10.92 29.33
C ILE A 7 -8.41 10.08 29.74
N GLU A 8 -8.59 9.90 31.04
CA GLU A 8 -9.71 9.15 31.61
C GLU A 8 -11.00 9.98 31.50
N LEU A 9 -12.01 9.43 30.85
CA LEU A 9 -13.28 10.12 30.56
C LEU A 9 -14.49 9.52 31.30
N ASP A 10 -14.31 8.51 32.15
CA ASP A 10 -15.39 7.74 32.78
C ASP A 10 -16.40 8.62 33.53
N ASN A 11 -15.93 9.66 34.21
CA ASN A 11 -16.78 10.61 34.94
C ASN A 11 -17.47 11.67 34.05
N TYR A 12 -17.19 11.67 32.75
CA TYR A 12 -17.71 12.65 31.78
C TYR A 12 -18.64 12.01 30.74
N TYR A 13 -18.60 10.69 30.58
CA TYR A 13 -19.58 9.99 29.75
C TYR A 13 -20.98 10.28 30.26
N ASN A 14 -21.90 10.60 29.36
CA ASN A 14 -23.26 11.00 29.70
C ASN A 14 -24.32 10.18 28.96
N SER A 15 -23.91 9.29 28.05
CA SER A 15 -24.80 8.55 27.19
C SER A 15 -24.25 7.17 26.82
N SER A 16 -25.13 6.28 26.36
CA SER A 16 -24.75 4.92 25.94
C SER A 16 -24.72 4.78 24.43
N CYS A 17 -23.94 3.83 23.90
CA CYS A 17 -23.91 3.56 22.46
C CYS A 17 -25.24 3.02 21.93
N ALA A 18 -26.05 2.38 22.77
CA ALA A 18 -27.36 1.86 22.40
C ALA A 18 -28.44 2.95 22.39
N GLU A 19 -28.35 3.91 23.32
CA GLU A 19 -29.29 5.01 23.49
C GLU A 19 -28.52 6.34 23.64
N PRO A 20 -28.10 6.97 22.52
CA PRO A 20 -27.22 8.14 22.52
C PRO A 20 -27.97 9.47 22.81
N TYR A 21 -28.94 9.43 23.73
CA TYR A 21 -29.80 10.55 24.10
C TYR A 21 -29.63 10.89 25.59
N PRO A 22 -28.56 11.59 25.99
CA PRO A 22 -28.35 11.96 27.39
C PRO A 22 -29.40 12.97 27.88
N GLU A 23 -29.48 13.14 29.20
CA GLU A 23 -30.19 14.27 29.82
C GLU A 23 -29.35 15.55 29.71
N VAL A 24 -29.38 16.20 28.53
CA VAL A 24 -28.72 17.48 28.26
C VAL A 24 -29.75 18.59 27.97
N SER A 25 -29.30 19.84 28.06
CA SER A 25 -30.13 21.04 27.86
C SER A 25 -30.78 21.11 26.48
N ALA A 26 -30.09 20.64 25.43
CA ALA A 26 -30.63 20.54 24.07
C ALA A 26 -30.29 19.16 23.47
N LYS A 27 -31.33 18.41 23.09
CA LYS A 27 -31.17 17.04 22.56
C LYS A 27 -30.61 17.07 21.14
N PRO A 28 -29.57 16.28 20.84
CA PRO A 28 -29.03 16.18 19.49
C PRO A 28 -29.90 15.34 18.56
N ARG A 29 -29.74 15.60 17.27
CA ARG A 29 -30.31 14.83 16.18
C ARG A 29 -29.34 13.74 15.74
N TRP A 30 -29.81 12.49 15.74
CA TRP A 30 -29.10 11.34 15.19
C TRP A 30 -29.92 10.70 14.06
N ASP A 31 -29.25 10.24 13.00
CA ASP A 31 -29.88 9.38 12.01
C ASP A 31 -29.83 7.91 12.45
N GLU A 32 -30.79 7.10 11.98
CA GLU A 32 -30.90 5.68 12.33
C GLU A 32 -29.64 4.87 11.97
N GLY A 33 -28.98 5.23 10.85
CA GLY A 33 -27.73 4.61 10.42
C GLY A 33 -26.61 4.83 11.42
N THR A 34 -26.45 6.07 11.92
CA THR A 34 -25.46 6.38 12.96
C THR A 34 -25.77 5.69 14.28
N ILE A 35 -27.05 5.63 14.72
CA ILE A 35 -27.43 4.89 15.94
C ILE A 35 -27.08 3.41 15.82
N ASN A 36 -27.42 2.79 14.68
CA ASN A 36 -27.07 1.39 14.43
C ASN A 36 -25.55 1.18 14.42
N ALA A 37 -24.79 2.11 13.84
CA ALA A 37 -23.33 2.04 13.84
C ALA A 37 -22.72 2.20 15.24
N LEU A 38 -23.26 3.11 16.07
CA LEU A 38 -22.86 3.29 17.48
C LEU A 38 -22.96 1.97 18.25
N SER A 39 -24.05 1.22 18.06
CA SER A 39 -24.25 -0.07 18.75
C SER A 39 -23.21 -1.16 18.40
N ARG A 40 -22.36 -0.94 17.39
CA ARG A 40 -21.36 -1.91 16.89
C ARG A 40 -19.92 -1.45 17.08
N ILE A 41 -19.70 -0.35 17.79
CA ILE A 41 -18.33 0.14 18.02
C ILE A 41 -17.58 -0.78 19.00
N THR A 42 -16.28 -0.86 18.82
CA THR A 42 -15.39 -1.52 19.78
C THR A 42 -15.10 -0.57 20.93
N LEU A 43 -15.21 -1.09 22.16
CA LEU A 43 -15.05 -0.37 23.42
C LEU A 43 -13.84 -0.92 24.21
N GLY A 44 -13.45 -0.26 25.30
CA GLY A 44 -12.26 -0.57 26.10
C GLY A 44 -10.96 0.01 25.54
N GLU A 45 -9.83 -0.61 25.89
CA GLU A 45 -8.51 -0.20 25.41
C GLU A 45 -8.34 -0.54 23.93
N VAL A 46 -8.09 0.48 23.10
CA VAL A 46 -7.93 0.36 21.66
C VAL A 46 -6.62 1.00 21.22
N TYR A 47 -5.83 0.28 20.41
CA TYR A 47 -4.69 0.85 19.71
C TYR A 47 -5.07 1.08 18.25
N ALA A 48 -5.27 2.34 17.89
CA ALA A 48 -5.74 2.74 16.57
C ALA A 48 -4.66 3.55 15.86
N ARG A 49 -4.11 3.04 14.75
CA ARG A 49 -3.02 3.67 13.97
C ARG A 49 -1.81 4.03 14.84
N GLY A 50 -1.49 3.17 15.81
CA GLY A 50 -0.41 3.38 16.77
C GLY A 50 -0.71 4.34 17.91
N ILE A 51 -1.92 4.89 17.98
CA ILE A 51 -2.34 5.79 19.04
C ILE A 51 -3.20 5.00 20.04
N PRO A 52 -2.82 4.92 21.33
CA PRO A 52 -3.65 4.29 22.34
C PRO A 52 -4.87 5.17 22.65
N PHE A 53 -6.02 4.56 22.87
CA PHE A 53 -7.23 5.20 23.38
C PHE A 53 -7.81 4.33 24.49
N SER A 54 -8.10 4.96 25.63
CA SER A 54 -8.88 4.36 26.71
C SER A 54 -10.34 4.76 26.51
N LEU A 55 -11.11 3.89 25.83
CA LEU A 55 -12.55 4.07 25.66
C LEU A 55 -13.29 3.43 26.84
N SER A 56 -14.55 3.81 27.05
CA SER A 56 -15.38 3.21 28.10
C SER A 56 -15.40 1.68 28.06
N ALA A 57 -15.48 1.03 29.22
CA ALA A 57 -15.61 -0.42 29.31
C ALA A 57 -16.93 -0.91 28.68
N PRO A 58 -16.95 -2.07 27.99
CA PRO A 58 -18.18 -2.62 27.38
C PRO A 58 -19.36 -2.82 28.34
N GLU A 59 -19.07 -3.07 29.61
CA GLU A 59 -20.02 -3.29 30.70
C GLU A 59 -20.47 -2.02 31.42
N ALA A 60 -19.94 -0.84 31.06
CA ALA A 60 -20.36 0.42 31.65
C ALA A 60 -21.78 0.82 31.20
N GLU A 61 -22.48 1.62 32.00
CA GLU A 61 -23.80 2.15 31.60
C GLU A 61 -23.67 3.26 30.56
N GLN A 62 -22.57 4.03 30.62
CA GLN A 62 -22.29 5.17 29.76
C GLN A 62 -20.95 4.99 29.04
N HIS A 63 -20.93 5.35 27.77
CA HIS A 63 -19.86 4.99 26.83
C HIS A 63 -19.26 6.15 26.07
N LEU A 64 -20.03 7.23 25.91
CA LEU A 64 -19.61 8.39 25.13
C LEU A 64 -20.08 9.68 25.77
N ILE A 65 -19.37 10.76 25.45
CA ILE A 65 -19.80 12.13 25.73
C ILE A 65 -20.56 12.60 24.51
N VAL A 66 -21.84 12.84 24.66
CA VAL A 66 -22.67 13.49 23.65
C VAL A 66 -22.73 14.98 23.99
N LEU A 67 -22.25 15.82 23.06
CA LEU A 67 -22.26 17.27 23.26
C LEU A 67 -23.70 17.80 23.20
N PRO A 68 -24.10 18.74 24.07
CA PRO A 68 -25.37 19.45 23.93
C PRO A 68 -25.45 20.11 22.55
N ALA A 69 -26.59 19.93 21.87
CA ALA A 69 -26.80 20.47 20.53
C ALA A 69 -27.01 21.99 20.56
N SER A 70 -26.93 22.62 19.38
CA SER A 70 -27.43 23.99 19.25
C SER A 70 -28.93 24.05 19.51
N SER A 71 -29.42 25.13 20.11
CA SER A 71 -30.85 25.37 20.29
C SER A 71 -31.55 25.76 18.99
N ASP A 72 -32.88 25.69 18.98
CA ASP A 72 -33.72 26.02 17.81
C ASP A 72 -33.53 27.47 17.31
N ASP A 73 -33.08 28.38 18.18
CA ASP A 73 -32.77 29.79 17.85
C ASP A 73 -31.33 29.98 17.33
N GLY A 74 -30.58 28.90 17.14
CA GLY A 74 -29.23 28.89 16.58
C GLY A 74 -28.11 29.24 17.56
N GLN A 75 -28.38 29.27 18.87
CA GLN A 75 -27.29 29.40 19.85
C GLN A 75 -26.47 28.11 19.92
N PRO A 76 -25.13 28.20 20.00
CA PRO A 76 -24.28 27.03 20.24
C PRO A 76 -24.68 26.27 21.50
N GLY A 77 -24.45 24.96 21.51
CA GLY A 77 -24.69 24.13 22.68
C GLY A 77 -23.83 24.54 23.88
N GLU A 78 -24.24 24.14 25.07
CA GLU A 78 -23.48 24.38 26.29
C GLU A 78 -22.11 23.65 26.22
N PRO A 79 -20.99 24.33 26.49
CA PRO A 79 -19.67 23.73 26.34
C PRO A 79 -19.39 22.68 27.43
N VAL A 80 -18.81 21.55 27.03
CA VAL A 80 -18.29 20.52 27.94
C VAL A 80 -16.80 20.75 28.15
N ALA A 81 -16.36 20.88 29.40
CA ALA A 81 -14.95 21.09 29.74
C ALA A 81 -14.32 19.82 30.33
N LEU A 82 -13.25 19.34 29.71
CA LEU A 82 -12.48 18.19 30.16
C LEU A 82 -11.14 18.67 30.75
N PRO A 83 -10.82 18.38 32.02
CA PRO A 83 -9.53 18.74 32.59
C PRO A 83 -8.41 17.90 31.94
N ILE A 84 -7.29 18.55 31.61
CA ILE A 84 -6.14 17.90 30.96
C ILE A 84 -4.91 17.93 31.87
N GLY A 85 -4.54 19.10 32.39
CA GLY A 85 -3.44 19.28 33.37
C GLY A 85 -2.07 18.82 32.88
N LYS A 86 -1.85 18.79 31.56
CA LYS A 86 -0.61 18.27 30.94
C LYS A 86 -0.23 19.10 29.73
N LYS A 87 1.06 19.04 29.38
CA LYS A 87 1.59 19.53 28.11
C LYS A 87 1.42 18.44 27.04
N ALA A 88 1.26 18.85 25.79
CA ALA A 88 1.16 17.95 24.65
C ALA A 88 1.50 18.70 23.37
N GLN A 89 1.99 17.98 22.36
CA GLN A 89 2.19 18.49 21.01
C GLN A 89 0.90 18.38 20.18
N PHE A 90 0.16 17.29 20.37
CA PHE A 90 -1.16 17.09 19.77
C PHE A 90 -2.15 16.57 20.80
N VAL A 91 -3.42 16.92 20.62
CA VAL A 91 -4.55 16.31 21.30
C VAL A 91 -5.32 15.49 20.27
N CYS A 92 -5.21 14.17 20.35
CA CYS A 92 -5.89 13.22 19.49
C CYS A 92 -7.28 12.92 20.04
N LEU A 93 -8.33 13.26 19.30
CA LEU A 93 -9.72 12.99 19.67
C LEU A 93 -10.27 11.81 18.87
N GLY A 94 -10.86 10.85 19.56
CA GLY A 94 -11.75 9.84 18.98
C GLY A 94 -13.18 10.35 19.01
N HIS A 95 -13.77 10.67 17.86
CA HIS A 95 -15.10 11.29 17.79
C HIS A 95 -15.87 10.92 16.51
N SER A 96 -17.15 11.25 16.49
CA SER A 96 -18.02 11.13 15.30
C SER A 96 -19.17 12.13 15.37
N CYS A 97 -19.79 12.41 14.23
CA CYS A 97 -21.04 13.17 14.17
C CYS A 97 -22.20 12.35 13.58
N ALA A 98 -23.42 12.88 13.64
CA ALA A 98 -24.57 12.34 12.91
C ALA A 98 -24.41 12.56 11.39
N SER A 99 -24.98 11.64 10.59
CA SER A 99 -25.08 11.79 9.14
C SER A 99 -26.30 12.62 8.76
N ARG A 100 -26.22 13.29 7.61
CA ARG A 100 -27.35 13.94 6.93
C ARG A 100 -27.73 13.26 5.61
N ASP A 101 -27.02 12.19 5.24
CA ASP A 101 -27.18 11.55 3.92
C ASP A 101 -28.57 10.88 3.77
N ASN A 102 -29.17 10.46 4.90
CA ASN A 102 -30.50 9.85 4.92
C ASN A 102 -31.65 10.86 4.72
N ASP A 103 -31.37 12.17 4.73
CA ASP A 103 -32.36 13.21 4.48
C ASP A 103 -32.55 13.52 2.98
N GLY A 104 -31.81 12.84 2.09
CA GLY A 104 -31.81 13.13 0.65
C GLY A 104 -31.15 14.47 0.29
N LEU A 105 -30.46 15.10 1.25
CA LEU A 105 -29.69 16.32 1.07
C LEU A 105 -28.25 15.99 0.68
N GLU A 106 -27.60 16.86 -0.11
CA GLU A 106 -26.17 16.72 -0.37
C GLU A 106 -25.39 16.69 0.96
N PRO A 107 -24.35 15.86 1.09
CA PRO A 107 -23.52 15.85 2.29
C PRO A 107 -23.01 17.27 2.54
N ALA A 108 -23.26 17.78 3.74
CA ALA A 108 -22.93 19.15 4.11
C ALA A 108 -21.42 19.29 4.40
N ILE A 109 -20.60 19.08 3.37
CA ILE A 109 -19.14 19.05 3.42
C ILE A 109 -18.61 20.41 3.87
N GLY A 110 -17.69 20.42 4.84
CA GLY A 110 -17.01 21.64 5.29
C GLY A 110 -17.81 22.53 6.24
N ILE A 111 -19.07 22.19 6.55
CA ILE A 111 -19.84 22.89 7.58
C ILE A 111 -19.18 22.68 8.94
N GLU A 112 -18.95 23.76 9.66
CA GLU A 112 -18.46 23.75 11.04
C GLU A 112 -19.56 23.23 11.97
N VAL A 113 -19.37 22.04 12.51
CA VAL A 113 -20.33 21.36 13.40
C VAL A 113 -19.97 21.52 14.87
N ALA A 114 -18.69 21.78 15.18
CA ALA A 114 -18.21 22.00 16.55
C ALA A 114 -16.97 22.91 16.60
N ARG A 115 -16.65 23.37 17.81
CA ARG A 115 -15.40 24.03 18.17
C ARG A 115 -14.76 23.32 19.34
N TYR A 116 -13.47 23.01 19.21
CA TYR A 116 -12.65 22.46 20.28
C TYR A 116 -11.61 23.50 20.68
N THR A 117 -11.57 23.84 21.96
CA THR A 117 -10.72 24.92 22.48
C THR A 117 -9.77 24.40 23.54
N LEU A 118 -8.48 24.57 23.31
CA LEU A 118 -7.44 24.40 24.31
C LEU A 118 -7.39 25.65 25.19
N VAL A 119 -7.57 25.48 26.49
CA VAL A 119 -7.42 26.57 27.47
C VAL A 119 -6.17 26.28 28.28
N TYR A 120 -5.21 27.19 28.26
CA TYR A 120 -3.92 27.01 28.92
C TYR A 120 -3.98 27.47 30.38
N ALA A 121 -3.01 27.03 31.19
CA ALA A 121 -2.90 27.41 32.60
C ALA A 121 -2.77 28.93 32.83
N ASP A 122 -2.24 29.68 31.84
CA ASP A 122 -2.14 31.15 31.88
C ASP A 122 -3.43 31.88 31.45
N GLY A 123 -4.49 31.15 31.12
CA GLY A 123 -5.78 31.67 30.66
C GLY A 123 -5.85 32.02 29.17
N SER A 124 -4.76 31.87 28.40
CA SER A 124 -4.84 31.96 26.94
C SER A 124 -5.63 30.79 26.35
N GLU A 125 -6.21 30.99 25.16
CA GLU A 125 -7.02 29.98 24.49
C GLU A 125 -6.59 29.78 23.03
N HIS A 126 -6.79 28.57 22.51
CA HIS A 126 -6.68 28.27 21.09
C HIS A 126 -7.86 27.41 20.64
N THR A 127 -8.62 27.87 19.65
CA THR A 127 -9.81 27.19 19.13
C THR A 127 -9.57 26.62 17.74
N ALA A 128 -9.90 25.34 17.56
CA ALA A 128 -9.98 24.67 16.27
C ALA A 128 -11.44 24.53 15.83
N ALA A 129 -11.71 24.87 14.57
CA ALA A 129 -12.99 24.59 13.92
C ALA A 129 -13.04 23.10 13.54
N ILE A 130 -14.18 22.47 13.80
CA ILE A 130 -14.42 21.05 13.50
C ILE A 130 -15.47 20.98 12.41
N ARG A 131 -15.05 20.59 11.22
CA ARG A 131 -15.88 20.60 10.03
C ARG A 131 -16.19 19.19 9.56
N ARG A 132 -17.43 18.99 9.12
CA ARG A 132 -17.87 17.71 8.56
C ARG A 132 -17.01 17.35 7.34
N ARG A 133 -16.58 16.08 7.27
CA ARG A 133 -15.65 15.50 6.30
C ARG A 133 -14.22 16.04 6.34
N PHE A 134 -13.85 16.88 7.30
CA PHE A 134 -12.46 17.31 7.48
C PHE A 134 -11.90 16.75 8.77
N GLU A 135 -12.26 17.36 9.88
CA GLU A 135 -11.83 16.94 11.21
C GLU A 135 -12.76 15.88 11.80
N ILE A 136 -14.04 15.84 11.41
CA ILE A 136 -15.00 14.86 11.91
C ILE A 136 -15.87 14.34 10.77
N ASN A 137 -16.43 13.15 10.92
CA ASN A 137 -17.34 12.57 9.95
C ASN A 137 -18.29 11.56 10.63
N PRO A 138 -19.39 11.13 9.99
CA PRO A 138 -20.27 10.13 10.57
C PRO A 138 -19.66 8.73 10.68
N LEU A 139 -20.28 7.91 11.54
CA LEU A 139 -19.95 6.49 11.70
C LEU A 139 -20.44 5.62 10.53
N GLY A 140 -21.12 6.19 9.53
CA GLY A 140 -21.61 5.53 8.32
C GLY A 140 -21.16 6.29 7.05
N GLY A 141 -21.04 5.61 5.91
CA GLY A 141 -20.54 6.20 4.65
C GLY A 141 -20.11 5.17 3.61
N GLY A 142 -20.28 5.52 2.33
CA GLY A 142 -19.84 4.71 1.19
C GLY A 142 -18.45 5.09 0.65
N ILE A 143 -18.06 4.48 -0.47
CA ILE A 143 -16.87 4.85 -1.22
C ILE A 143 -16.89 6.36 -1.51
N GLY A 144 -15.75 7.03 -1.27
CA GLY A 144 -15.64 8.48 -1.44
C GLY A 144 -16.24 9.30 -0.29
N GLY A 145 -16.59 8.67 0.85
CA GLY A 145 -17.14 9.29 2.05
C GLY A 145 -16.15 9.63 3.17
N SER A 146 -14.83 9.41 3.01
CA SER A 146 -13.82 9.62 4.06
C SER A 146 -13.62 11.08 4.47
N ALA A 147 -13.02 11.31 5.64
CA ALA A 147 -12.59 12.64 6.07
C ALA A 147 -11.24 13.04 5.42
N PHE A 148 -10.98 14.34 5.30
CA PHE A 148 -9.76 14.89 4.68
C PHE A 148 -8.59 15.10 5.65
N VAL A 149 -8.88 15.27 6.95
CA VAL A 149 -7.86 15.59 7.98
C VAL A 149 -7.85 14.55 9.10
N ALA A 150 -9.00 13.94 9.39
CA ALA A 150 -9.14 12.84 10.33
C ALA A 150 -9.04 11.47 9.64
N GLU A 151 -8.62 10.48 10.42
CA GLU A 151 -8.48 9.09 9.99
C GLU A 151 -9.41 8.18 10.80
N THR A 152 -9.94 7.11 10.22
CA THR A 152 -10.74 6.15 10.99
C THR A 152 -9.86 5.36 11.97
N MET A 153 -10.39 5.04 13.16
CA MET A 153 -9.72 4.16 14.12
C MET A 153 -9.42 2.77 13.53
N ARG A 154 -10.17 2.36 12.50
CA ARG A 154 -9.83 1.17 11.71
C ARG A 154 -8.60 1.46 10.88
N SER A 155 -7.50 0.78 11.20
CA SER A 155 -6.26 0.91 10.43
C SER A 155 -6.31 -0.03 9.23
N PRO A 156 -5.87 0.41 8.04
CA PRO A 156 -5.56 -0.54 6.99
C PRO A 156 -4.47 -1.48 7.50
N ARG A 157 -4.47 -2.73 7.02
CA ARG A 157 -3.40 -3.69 7.28
C ARG A 157 -2.81 -4.12 5.95
N PRO A 158 -1.48 -4.28 5.86
CA PRO A 158 -0.87 -4.92 4.70
C PRO A 158 -1.47 -6.32 4.54
N LEU A 159 -1.81 -6.70 3.31
CA LEU A 159 -2.11 -8.08 2.96
C LEU A 159 -0.84 -8.72 2.43
N ARG A 160 -0.46 -9.85 3.01
CA ARG A 160 0.58 -10.69 2.42
C ARG A 160 -0.06 -11.61 1.38
N PRO A 161 0.69 -12.00 0.33
CA PRO A 161 0.28 -13.09 -0.53
C PRO A 161 -0.14 -14.30 0.29
N GLU A 162 -1.19 -15.00 -0.15
CA GLU A 162 -1.72 -16.24 0.44
C GLU A 162 -2.53 -16.07 1.75
N GLU A 163 -2.59 -14.89 2.36
CA GLU A 163 -3.34 -14.68 3.61
C GLU A 163 -4.86 -14.84 3.47
N SER A 164 -5.46 -14.37 2.37
CA SER A 164 -6.92 -14.41 2.22
C SER A 164 -7.42 -15.66 1.49
N GLY A 165 -6.51 -16.44 0.90
CA GLY A 165 -6.85 -17.51 -0.06
C GLY A 165 -7.55 -16.99 -1.32
N SER A 166 -7.52 -15.68 -1.57
CA SER A 166 -8.12 -15.01 -2.73
C SER A 166 -7.14 -13.99 -3.27
N TRP A 167 -6.27 -14.44 -4.17
CA TRP A 167 -5.22 -13.60 -4.73
C TRP A 167 -5.75 -12.32 -5.37
N GLY A 168 -6.87 -12.37 -6.08
CA GLY A 168 -7.48 -11.16 -6.67
C GLY A 168 -7.75 -10.04 -5.66
N ARG A 169 -7.99 -10.37 -4.39
CA ARG A 169 -8.07 -9.38 -3.30
C ARG A 169 -6.68 -9.02 -2.77
N ASP A 170 -5.81 -10.02 -2.60
CA ASP A 170 -4.45 -9.84 -2.07
C ASP A 170 -3.57 -8.96 -2.98
N GLN A 171 -3.85 -8.91 -4.29
CA GLN A 171 -3.20 -8.01 -5.25
C GLN A 171 -3.27 -6.52 -4.87
N THR A 172 -4.28 -6.12 -4.08
CA THR A 172 -4.37 -4.74 -3.58
C THR A 172 -3.28 -4.41 -2.56
N GLY A 173 -2.63 -5.43 -1.98
CA GLY A 173 -1.60 -5.30 -0.95
C GLY A 173 -2.11 -4.72 0.38
N VAL A 174 -3.41 -4.46 0.50
CA VAL A 174 -4.00 -3.80 1.66
C VAL A 174 -5.41 -4.33 1.94
N SER A 175 -5.70 -4.61 3.20
CA SER A 175 -7.03 -4.93 3.71
C SER A 175 -7.45 -3.91 4.73
N GLY A 176 -8.75 -3.84 4.99
CA GLY A 176 -9.33 -2.75 5.76
C GLY A 176 -9.66 -1.61 4.82
N ASP A 177 -10.86 -1.69 4.26
CA ASP A 177 -11.52 -0.54 3.68
C ASP A 177 -11.53 0.59 4.74
N ASN A 178 -11.49 1.86 4.31
CA ASN A 178 -11.85 3.03 5.13
C ASN A 178 -13.34 2.98 5.50
N LEU A 179 -13.77 1.87 6.11
CA LEU A 179 -15.12 1.64 6.52
C LEU A 179 -15.42 2.58 7.67
N PRO A 180 -16.63 3.13 7.66
CA PRO A 180 -17.07 4.07 8.67
C PRO A 180 -16.87 3.54 10.10
N GLY A 181 -16.44 4.43 11.00
CA GLY A 181 -16.09 4.11 12.38
C GLY A 181 -15.75 5.38 13.15
N ILE A 182 -15.24 5.25 14.38
CA ILE A 182 -14.77 6.39 15.16
C ILE A 182 -13.63 7.08 14.39
N TRP A 183 -13.70 8.40 14.24
CA TRP A 183 -12.69 9.20 13.57
C TRP A 183 -11.68 9.74 14.57
N ILE A 184 -10.41 9.76 14.18
CA ILE A 184 -9.31 10.30 14.93
C ILE A 184 -8.89 11.64 14.30
N TYR A 185 -9.05 12.71 15.05
CA TYR A 185 -8.48 14.01 14.70
C TYR A 185 -7.33 14.35 15.64
N ALA A 186 -6.12 14.49 15.09
CA ALA A 186 -4.94 14.94 15.82
C ALA A 186 -4.86 16.48 15.80
N MET A 187 -5.48 17.12 16.79
CA MET A 187 -5.51 18.59 16.88
C MET A 187 -4.13 19.13 17.29
N PRO A 188 -3.49 20.00 16.49
CA PRO A 188 -2.20 20.57 16.85
C PRO A 188 -2.32 21.53 18.04
N ASN A 189 -1.39 21.43 18.99
CA ASN A 189 -1.22 22.43 20.04
C ASN A 189 -0.21 23.50 19.56
N PRO A 190 -0.62 24.76 19.30
CA PRO A 190 0.30 25.81 18.89
C PRO A 190 1.26 26.27 20.00
N ASN A 191 1.00 25.91 21.26
CA ASN A 191 1.83 26.26 22.41
C ASN A 191 2.19 25.01 23.23
N PRO A 192 3.02 24.10 22.70
CA PRO A 192 3.30 22.81 23.34
C PRO A 192 4.02 22.90 24.68
N ASP A 193 4.74 24.02 24.92
CA ASP A 193 5.42 24.27 26.18
C ASP A 193 4.47 24.74 27.29
N LYS A 194 3.23 25.11 26.96
CA LYS A 194 2.20 25.51 27.92
C LYS A 194 1.39 24.30 28.38
N GLU A 195 1.12 24.23 29.67
CA GLU A 195 0.19 23.25 30.21
C GLU A 195 -1.23 23.57 29.75
N ILE A 196 -1.91 22.57 29.20
CA ILE A 196 -3.32 22.64 28.83
C ILE A 196 -4.11 22.38 30.11
N ARG A 197 -4.84 23.39 30.60
CA ARG A 197 -5.69 23.27 31.79
C ARG A 197 -6.91 22.42 31.49
N GLU A 198 -7.62 22.77 30.42
CA GLU A 198 -8.84 22.08 29.99
C GLU A 198 -8.97 22.08 28.46
N LEU A 199 -9.66 21.07 27.94
CA LEU A 199 -10.16 20.97 26.58
C LEU A 199 -11.68 21.24 26.62
N ARG A 200 -12.10 22.36 26.02
CA ARG A 200 -13.51 22.76 25.95
C ARG A 200 -14.10 22.37 24.60
N LEU A 201 -15.17 21.59 24.62
CA LEU A 201 -15.83 21.03 23.43
C LEU A 201 -17.24 21.62 23.31
N GLN A 202 -17.59 22.15 22.15
CA GLN A 202 -18.89 22.81 21.94
C GLN A 202 -19.47 22.46 20.56
N ALA A 203 -20.71 21.99 20.52
CA ALA A 203 -21.43 21.80 19.26
C ALA A 203 -22.02 23.14 18.77
N LEU A 204 -22.00 23.33 17.45
CA LEU A 204 -22.56 24.50 16.77
C LEU A 204 -23.83 24.19 15.98
N THR A 205 -24.21 22.92 15.91
CA THR A 205 -25.34 22.43 15.11
C THR A 205 -26.25 21.52 15.93
N GLU A 206 -27.44 21.25 15.40
CA GLU A 206 -28.38 20.27 15.97
C GLU A 206 -27.87 18.83 15.85
N ASP A 207 -26.90 18.58 14.97
CA ASP A 207 -26.35 17.26 14.70
C ASP A 207 -25.65 16.69 15.94
N GLY A 208 -25.90 15.43 16.25
CA GLY A 208 -25.23 14.74 17.34
C GLY A 208 -23.73 14.66 17.12
N ILE A 209 -22.97 14.96 18.17
CA ILE A 209 -21.50 14.86 18.21
C ILE A 209 -21.13 14.01 19.42
N ALA A 210 -20.43 12.92 19.14
CA ALA A 210 -19.99 11.94 20.13
C ALA A 210 -18.47 12.01 20.29
N ILE A 211 -18.00 12.04 21.53
CA ILE A 211 -16.59 11.90 21.91
C ILE A 211 -16.43 10.57 22.64
N PHE A 212 -15.52 9.74 22.16
CA PHE A 212 -15.26 8.41 22.68
C PHE A 212 -13.97 8.34 23.51
N GLY A 213 -12.97 9.16 23.17
CA GLY A 213 -11.67 9.11 23.83
C GLY A 213 -10.79 10.31 23.49
N VAL A 214 -9.86 10.62 24.37
CA VAL A 214 -8.86 11.68 24.17
C VAL A 214 -7.48 11.15 24.56
N THR A 215 -6.50 11.36 23.69
CA THR A 215 -5.11 10.96 23.90
C THR A 215 -4.18 12.12 23.57
N LEU A 216 -3.22 12.40 24.45
CA LEU A 216 -2.18 13.39 24.24
C LEU A 216 -0.98 12.75 23.55
N ALA A 217 -0.41 13.40 22.54
CA ALA A 217 0.85 13.00 21.92
C ALA A 217 1.97 13.99 22.30
N HIS A 218 3.15 13.48 22.63
CA HIS A 218 4.24 14.26 23.24
C HIS A 218 5.44 14.53 22.31
N PHE A 219 5.29 14.24 21.02
CA PHE A 219 6.33 14.38 20.00
C PHE A 219 5.93 15.37 18.90
N PRO A 220 6.90 16.05 18.25
CA PRO A 220 6.63 17.18 17.36
C PRO A 220 6.05 16.79 15.99
N ASP A 221 6.27 15.54 15.57
CA ASP A 221 5.76 15.05 14.29
C ASP A 221 4.26 14.69 14.38
N HIS A 222 3.51 14.91 13.30
CA HIS A 222 2.07 14.63 13.31
C HIS A 222 1.81 13.11 13.38
N PRO A 223 1.01 12.61 14.33
CA PRO A 223 0.87 11.17 14.59
C PRO A 223 0.20 10.41 13.43
N LEU A 224 -0.77 11.03 12.75
CA LEU A 224 -1.50 10.41 11.64
C LEU A 224 -0.92 10.68 10.24
N ARG A 225 0.17 11.45 10.11
CA ARG A 225 0.74 11.77 8.78
C ARG A 225 1.86 10.80 8.47
N HIS A 226 1.53 9.79 7.67
CA HIS A 226 2.50 8.81 7.23
C HIS A 226 3.40 9.37 6.11
N TRP A 227 4.68 9.02 6.18
CA TRP A 227 5.61 9.22 5.07
C TRP A 227 5.35 8.19 3.97
N PRO A 228 5.62 8.54 2.69
CA PRO A 228 5.55 7.57 1.61
C PRO A 228 6.33 6.30 1.94
N ARG A 229 5.90 5.17 1.37
CA ARG A 229 6.59 3.89 1.54
C ARG A 229 8.05 4.03 1.12
N ASN A 230 8.96 3.69 2.03
CA ASN A 230 10.40 3.68 1.81
C ASN A 230 10.96 2.27 2.02
N THR A 231 12.09 2.01 1.38
CA THR A 231 12.81 0.74 1.49
C THR A 231 14.00 0.95 2.43
N PHE A 232 14.11 0.06 3.41
CA PHE A 232 15.17 0.04 4.39
C PHE A 232 15.90 -1.29 4.35
N ARG A 233 17.17 -1.27 4.72
CA ARG A 233 17.96 -2.45 5.04
C ARG A 233 18.01 -2.61 6.54
N LEU A 234 17.52 -3.73 7.04
CA LEU A 234 17.69 -4.18 8.41
C LEU A 234 18.91 -5.09 8.49
N SER A 235 19.88 -4.72 9.33
CA SER A 235 21.04 -5.55 9.66
C SER A 235 20.97 -5.92 11.14
N LEU A 236 20.85 -7.21 11.43
CA LEU A 236 20.97 -7.78 12.77
C LEU A 236 22.46 -8.00 13.11
N PRO A 237 22.84 -8.14 14.39
CA PRO A 237 24.20 -8.51 14.77
C PRO A 237 24.66 -9.79 14.03
N GLU A 238 25.90 -9.83 13.54
CA GLU A 238 26.41 -10.96 12.74
C GLU A 238 26.29 -12.33 13.45
N SER A 239 26.31 -12.35 14.78
CA SER A 239 26.10 -13.56 15.59
C SER A 239 24.68 -14.13 15.49
N MET A 240 23.73 -13.38 14.95
CA MET A 240 22.32 -13.73 14.82
C MET A 240 22.00 -14.08 13.37
N GLN A 241 21.76 -15.36 13.10
CA GLN A 241 21.30 -15.83 11.80
C GLN A 241 19.88 -16.35 11.97
N VAL A 242 18.91 -15.70 11.33
CA VAL A 242 17.49 -16.04 11.43
C VAL A 242 16.89 -16.19 10.05
N THR A 243 15.84 -16.99 9.94
CA THR A 243 15.01 -17.00 8.73
C THR A 243 14.01 -15.83 8.77
N SER A 244 13.36 -15.53 7.64
CA SER A 244 12.25 -14.57 7.62
C SER A 244 11.04 -15.03 8.44
N GLU A 245 10.90 -16.32 8.70
CA GLU A 245 9.81 -16.87 9.54
C GLU A 245 10.06 -16.61 11.03
N ASP A 246 11.33 -16.62 11.45
CA ASP A 246 11.76 -16.35 12.83
C ASP A 246 11.96 -14.85 13.14
N LEU A 247 11.63 -13.99 12.16
CA LEU A 247 11.80 -12.54 12.23
C LEU A 247 10.45 -11.85 12.11
N THR A 248 10.07 -11.11 13.14
CA THR A 248 8.93 -10.19 13.09
C THR A 248 9.44 -8.76 13.14
N VAL A 249 8.96 -7.94 12.21
CA VAL A 249 9.20 -6.49 12.18
C VAL A 249 7.85 -5.80 12.17
N ASP A 250 7.62 -4.91 13.12
CA ASP A 250 6.42 -4.09 13.25
C ASP A 250 6.80 -2.59 13.32
N LEU A 251 5.81 -1.72 13.13
CA LEU A 251 5.97 -0.26 13.15
C LEU A 251 4.75 0.35 13.86
N ASP A 252 4.95 0.81 15.10
CA ASP A 252 3.86 1.23 16.00
C ASP A 252 2.87 2.23 15.39
N MET A 253 3.35 3.31 14.77
CA MET A 253 2.54 4.32 14.05
C MET A 253 2.74 4.23 12.54
N GLY A 254 2.65 3.02 12.00
CA GLY A 254 2.81 2.77 10.58
C GLY A 254 2.51 1.33 10.21
N HIS A 255 3.06 0.92 9.07
CA HIS A 255 2.90 -0.42 8.52
C HIS A 255 4.19 -0.89 7.87
N ILE A 256 4.54 -2.15 8.13
CA ILE A 256 5.51 -2.90 7.34
C ILE A 256 4.77 -3.54 6.18
N THR A 257 5.02 -3.07 4.96
CA THR A 257 4.33 -3.57 3.77
C THR A 257 5.01 -4.80 3.19
N ARG A 258 6.33 -4.93 3.32
CA ARG A 258 7.10 -6.10 2.87
C ARG A 258 8.31 -6.33 3.79
N LEU A 259 8.65 -7.60 3.99
CA LEU A 259 9.84 -8.07 4.69
C LEU A 259 10.37 -9.29 3.93
N TYR A 260 11.61 -9.24 3.47
CA TYR A 260 12.24 -10.34 2.77
C TYR A 260 13.77 -10.34 3.00
N PRO A 261 14.46 -11.48 2.86
CA PRO A 261 15.91 -11.52 2.93
C PRO A 261 16.57 -10.58 1.92
N GLU A 262 17.70 -9.97 2.27
CA GLU A 262 18.48 -9.18 1.30
C GLU A 262 18.94 -10.09 0.15
N PRO A 263 18.54 -9.82 -1.12
CA PRO A 263 18.90 -10.69 -2.24
C PRO A 263 20.41 -10.82 -2.43
N GLY A 264 21.12 -9.69 -2.25
CA GLY A 264 22.54 -9.55 -2.47
C GLY A 264 22.90 -9.50 -3.95
N LEU A 265 23.62 -8.47 -4.36
CA LEU A 265 24.14 -8.35 -5.72
C LEU A 265 25.65 -8.18 -5.70
N ASN A 266 26.36 -9.15 -6.27
CA ASN A 266 27.77 -8.99 -6.60
C ASN A 266 27.88 -8.53 -8.05
N GLU A 267 28.25 -7.26 -8.22
CA GLU A 267 28.29 -6.57 -9.52
C GLU A 267 29.09 -7.36 -10.57
N THR A 268 30.30 -7.79 -10.24
CA THR A 268 31.18 -8.47 -11.19
C THR A 268 30.58 -9.80 -11.63
N THR A 269 30.19 -10.64 -10.67
CA THR A 269 29.61 -11.96 -11.03
C THR A 269 28.28 -11.82 -11.76
N TRP A 270 27.49 -10.79 -11.45
CA TRP A 270 26.20 -10.57 -12.09
C TRP A 270 26.36 -10.07 -13.53
N LEU A 271 27.27 -9.11 -13.77
CA LEU A 271 27.53 -8.57 -15.11
C LEU A 271 28.15 -9.61 -16.06
N ASP A 272 29.00 -10.50 -15.53
CA ASP A 272 29.74 -11.50 -16.32
C ASP A 272 29.02 -12.87 -16.42
N ASP A 273 27.81 -12.99 -15.90
CA ASP A 273 27.05 -14.23 -15.84
C ASP A 273 26.64 -14.74 -17.24
N PRO A 274 27.06 -15.95 -17.64
CA PRO A 274 26.72 -16.50 -18.96
C PRO A 274 25.24 -16.86 -19.13
N LEU A 275 24.46 -16.89 -18.04
CA LEU A 275 23.01 -17.17 -18.06
C LEU A 275 22.15 -15.90 -18.13
N THR A 276 22.73 -14.79 -18.58
CA THR A 276 21.98 -13.54 -18.81
C THR A 276 20.73 -13.79 -19.66
N GLY A 277 19.58 -13.31 -19.17
CA GLY A 277 18.27 -13.47 -19.78
C GLY A 277 17.53 -14.74 -19.35
N LEU A 278 18.14 -15.69 -18.64
CA LEU A 278 17.54 -16.98 -18.30
C LEU A 278 17.04 -17.09 -16.85
N GLY A 279 17.15 -16.01 -16.08
CA GLY A 279 16.85 -16.00 -14.64
C GLY A 279 17.89 -16.76 -13.82
N SER A 280 17.88 -16.53 -12.50
CA SER A 280 18.74 -17.24 -11.56
C SER A 280 18.06 -18.51 -11.04
N GLU A 281 18.84 -19.45 -10.53
CA GLU A 281 18.27 -20.51 -9.70
C GLU A 281 17.57 -19.89 -8.47
N GLY A 282 16.36 -20.36 -8.18
CA GLY A 282 15.66 -19.97 -6.96
C GLY A 282 16.46 -20.42 -5.75
N ARG A 283 16.78 -19.47 -4.86
CA ARG A 283 17.50 -19.79 -3.62
C ARG A 283 16.49 -20.13 -2.53
N PRO A 284 16.67 -21.25 -1.80
CA PRO A 284 15.87 -21.50 -0.61
C PRO A 284 16.11 -20.38 0.41
N ALA A 285 15.13 -20.15 1.29
CA ALA A 285 15.29 -19.20 2.39
C ALA A 285 16.41 -19.73 3.32
N GLU A 286 17.58 -19.11 3.25
CA GLU A 286 18.70 -19.41 4.15
C GLU A 286 18.69 -18.45 5.34
N PRO A 287 19.08 -18.91 6.54
CA PRO A 287 19.29 -18.03 7.67
C PRO A 287 20.28 -16.92 7.32
N GLY A 288 19.89 -15.68 7.61
CA GLY A 288 20.67 -14.49 7.33
C GLY A 288 20.56 -13.47 8.45
N HIS A 289 21.31 -12.38 8.31
CA HIS A 289 21.28 -11.23 9.23
C HIS A 289 20.93 -9.92 8.52
N ASN A 290 20.77 -9.93 7.19
CA ASN A 290 20.38 -8.76 6.41
C ASN A 290 19.03 -8.99 5.72
N PHE A 291 18.13 -8.02 5.87
CA PHE A 291 16.77 -8.08 5.37
C PHE A 291 16.38 -6.75 4.73
N MET A 292 15.50 -6.81 3.75
CA MET A 292 14.85 -5.66 3.15
C MET A 292 13.50 -5.46 3.83
N VAL A 293 13.23 -4.23 4.27
CA VAL A 293 11.99 -3.82 4.92
C VAL A 293 11.38 -2.67 4.15
N GLU A 294 10.16 -2.83 3.64
CA GLU A 294 9.41 -1.73 3.08
C GLU A 294 8.38 -1.23 4.11
N ALA A 295 8.42 0.06 4.42
CA ALA A 295 7.64 0.63 5.51
C ALA A 295 7.12 2.04 5.23
N THR A 296 5.92 2.33 5.76
CA THR A 296 5.28 3.65 5.73
C THR A 296 4.73 3.97 7.12
N GLY A 297 4.97 5.18 7.63
CA GLY A 297 4.51 5.54 8.97
C GLY A 297 4.82 6.97 9.35
N SER A 298 4.39 7.40 10.53
CA SER A 298 4.76 8.70 11.10
C SER A 298 6.25 8.75 11.43
N LYS A 299 6.88 9.93 11.34
CA LYS A 299 8.28 10.12 11.78
C LYS A 299 8.50 9.83 13.26
N ALA A 300 7.46 9.85 14.08
CA ALA A 300 7.58 9.49 15.48
C ALA A 300 7.59 7.97 15.72
N ALA A 301 7.42 7.16 14.68
CA ALA A 301 7.31 5.72 14.79
C ALA A 301 8.64 5.06 15.19
N SER A 302 8.54 3.87 15.79
CA SER A 302 9.67 3.00 16.09
C SER A 302 9.48 1.65 15.40
N PHE A 303 10.53 1.15 14.75
CA PHE A 303 10.60 -0.26 14.38
C PHE A 303 10.68 -1.11 15.65
N GLN A 304 9.82 -2.11 15.72
CA GLN A 304 9.81 -3.12 16.79
C GLN A 304 10.20 -4.45 16.16
N ILE A 305 11.38 -4.96 16.52
CA ILE A 305 11.99 -6.11 15.86
C ILE A 305 12.14 -7.23 16.88
N GLN A 306 11.54 -8.38 16.57
CA GLN A 306 11.71 -9.63 17.29
C GLN A 306 12.46 -10.61 16.38
N ALA A 307 13.66 -11.02 16.79
CA ALA A 307 14.47 -12.00 16.07
C ALA A 307 14.87 -13.13 17.04
N GLY A 308 14.24 -14.30 16.89
CA GLY A 308 14.32 -15.35 17.91
C GLY A 308 13.79 -14.84 19.26
N GLU A 309 14.61 -14.92 20.32
CA GLU A 309 14.25 -14.41 21.66
C GLU A 309 14.62 -12.94 21.87
N GLU A 310 15.43 -12.35 21.00
CA GLU A 310 15.92 -10.99 21.15
C GLU A 310 14.96 -9.95 20.58
N ARG A 311 14.91 -8.80 21.27
CA ARG A 311 14.13 -7.62 20.89
C ARG A 311 15.02 -6.42 20.68
N PHE A 312 14.72 -5.67 19.62
CA PHE A 312 15.37 -4.41 19.27
C PHE A 312 14.32 -3.34 18.98
N GLU A 313 14.62 -2.10 19.34
CA GLU A 313 13.80 -0.94 18.99
C GLU A 313 14.66 0.10 18.27
N LEU A 314 14.22 0.53 17.07
CA LEU A 314 14.95 1.52 16.28
C LEU A 314 14.02 2.65 15.85
N SER A 315 14.55 3.88 15.77
CA SER A 315 13.76 5.04 15.36
C SER A 315 13.55 5.07 13.84
N TYR A 316 12.29 4.99 13.41
CA TYR A 316 11.93 5.18 12.00
C TYR A 316 12.24 6.60 11.53
N GLY A 317 11.91 7.61 12.34
CA GLY A 317 12.18 9.00 12.02
C GLY A 317 13.66 9.34 11.94
N GLU A 318 14.49 8.74 12.78
CA GLU A 318 15.94 8.89 12.69
C GLU A 318 16.48 8.28 11.40
N ALA A 319 16.08 7.06 11.05
CA ALA A 319 16.45 6.43 9.78
C ALA A 319 16.07 7.30 8.56
N LEU A 320 14.90 7.94 8.59
CA LEU A 320 14.49 8.88 7.54
C LEU A 320 15.30 10.19 7.49
N ARG A 321 15.68 10.75 8.65
CA ARG A 321 16.36 12.05 8.72
C ARG A 321 17.88 11.95 8.56
N CYS A 322 18.46 10.93 9.17
CA CYS A 322 19.90 10.71 9.27
C CYS A 322 20.41 9.67 8.27
N GLY A 323 19.50 8.93 7.61
CA GLY A 323 19.83 7.82 6.71
C GLY A 323 19.96 6.47 7.42
N GLU A 324 20.02 6.45 8.74
CA GLU A 324 20.12 5.24 9.54
C GLU A 324 19.63 5.45 10.99
N SER A 325 19.35 4.35 11.68
CA SER A 325 19.10 4.25 13.12
C SER A 325 19.74 2.98 13.64
N HIS A 326 20.14 2.98 14.92
CA HIS A 326 20.77 1.83 15.58
C HIS A 326 20.12 1.56 16.94
N ASP A 327 20.14 0.30 17.35
CA ASP A 327 19.80 -0.15 18.71
C ASP A 327 21.09 -0.41 19.51
N GLU A 328 21.03 -0.32 20.84
CA GLU A 328 22.17 -0.52 21.74
C GLU A 328 22.78 -1.93 21.64
N LYS A 329 22.01 -2.93 21.20
CA LYS A 329 22.44 -4.32 21.01
C LYS A 329 23.05 -4.58 19.62
N GLY A 330 23.15 -3.56 18.77
CA GLY A 330 23.86 -3.63 17.49
C GLY A 330 23.01 -3.95 16.25
N ALA A 331 21.67 -3.99 16.38
CA ALA A 331 20.81 -3.96 15.20
C ALA A 331 20.82 -2.57 14.56
N ARG A 332 20.70 -2.50 13.23
CA ARG A 332 20.72 -1.27 12.45
C ARG A 332 19.66 -1.29 11.37
N VAL A 333 19.03 -0.15 11.13
CA VAL A 333 18.16 0.07 9.97
C VAL A 333 18.72 1.23 9.14
N GLU A 334 18.97 1.02 7.85
CA GLU A 334 19.49 2.00 6.89
C GLU A 334 18.44 2.31 5.82
N LEU A 335 18.23 3.59 5.50
CA LEU A 335 17.39 4.01 4.38
C LEU A 335 18.11 3.75 3.06
N CYS A 336 17.60 2.81 2.24
CA CYS A 336 18.30 2.38 1.02
C CYS A 336 18.31 3.45 -0.07
N HIS A 337 17.19 4.16 -0.24
CA HIS A 337 16.92 5.01 -1.40
C HIS A 337 16.41 6.39 -0.97
N PRO A 338 17.26 7.25 -0.38
CA PRO A 338 16.84 8.56 0.14
C PRO A 338 16.35 9.51 -0.96
N HIS A 339 16.81 9.29 -2.20
CA HIS A 339 16.43 10.09 -3.35
C HIS A 339 16.07 9.17 -4.51
N LYS A 340 14.91 9.43 -5.10
CA LYS A 340 14.43 8.76 -6.30
C LYS A 340 13.99 9.79 -7.33
N THR A 341 14.00 9.37 -8.60
CA THR A 341 13.53 10.19 -9.71
C THR A 341 12.71 9.36 -10.69
N TRP A 342 11.67 9.98 -11.25
CA TRP A 342 10.94 9.42 -12.39
C TRP A 342 11.78 9.49 -13.65
N VAL A 343 11.86 8.36 -14.35
CA VAL A 343 12.62 8.22 -15.60
C VAL A 343 11.74 7.61 -16.68
N HIS A 344 11.70 8.26 -17.83
CA HIS A 344 11.15 7.74 -19.08
C HIS A 344 12.23 6.92 -19.78
N VAL A 345 11.98 5.63 -19.95
CA VAL A 345 12.93 4.70 -20.55
C VAL A 345 12.50 4.36 -21.96
N LYS A 346 13.46 4.36 -22.87
CA LYS A 346 13.32 3.88 -24.24
C LYS A 346 14.35 2.79 -24.51
N VAL A 347 13.91 1.58 -24.82
CA VAL A 347 14.76 0.49 -25.30
C VAL A 347 14.72 0.49 -26.82
N ILE A 348 15.88 0.61 -27.47
CA ILE A 348 16.00 0.66 -28.93
C ILE A 348 16.81 -0.52 -29.47
N ASP A 349 16.43 -0.99 -30.66
CA ASP A 349 17.30 -1.83 -31.50
C ASP A 349 18.50 -0.97 -31.95
N GLU A 350 19.71 -1.44 -31.65
CA GLU A 350 20.94 -0.68 -31.86
C GLU A 350 21.19 -0.32 -33.33
N GLU A 351 20.77 -1.17 -34.26
CA GLU A 351 20.99 -0.98 -35.69
C GLU A 351 19.97 -0.03 -36.30
N THR A 352 18.69 -0.19 -35.95
CA THR A 352 17.59 0.57 -36.56
C THR A 352 17.26 1.85 -35.81
N GLY A 353 17.66 1.98 -34.55
CA GLY A 353 17.33 3.09 -33.66
C GLY A 353 15.84 3.16 -33.25
N LYS A 354 15.04 2.16 -33.62
CA LYS A 354 13.60 2.12 -33.31
C LYS A 354 13.34 1.53 -31.93
N PRO A 355 12.29 1.97 -31.22
CA PRO A 355 11.87 1.32 -29.99
C PRO A 355 11.58 -0.17 -30.22
N VAL A 356 11.92 -0.99 -29.25
CA VAL A 356 11.75 -2.44 -29.34
C VAL A 356 11.23 -3.02 -28.03
N PRO A 357 10.15 -3.82 -28.05
CA PRO A 357 9.66 -4.51 -26.86
C PRO A 357 10.68 -5.54 -26.36
N THR A 358 10.83 -5.62 -25.04
CA THR A 358 11.80 -6.50 -24.36
C THR A 358 11.25 -7.01 -23.04
N ARG A 359 11.68 -8.21 -22.64
CA ARG A 359 11.59 -8.64 -21.25
C ARG A 359 12.68 -7.95 -20.46
N THR A 360 12.32 -7.21 -19.42
CA THR A 360 13.23 -6.31 -18.70
C THR A 360 13.09 -6.47 -17.20
N ARG A 361 14.21 -6.36 -16.48
CA ARG A 361 14.21 -6.12 -15.03
C ARG A 361 15.21 -5.04 -14.65
N PHE A 362 14.85 -4.24 -13.65
CA PHE A 362 15.77 -3.31 -13.00
C PHE A 362 16.02 -3.78 -11.58
N LEU A 363 17.24 -3.63 -11.09
CA LEU A 363 17.65 -3.98 -9.74
C LEU A 363 18.31 -2.78 -9.07
N GLY A 364 18.07 -2.63 -7.77
CA GLY A 364 18.87 -1.75 -6.93
C GLY A 364 20.25 -2.36 -6.62
N PRO A 365 21.12 -1.62 -5.90
CA PRO A 365 22.47 -2.04 -5.59
C PRO A 365 22.54 -3.24 -4.63
N ARG A 366 21.43 -3.63 -3.99
CA ARG A 366 21.33 -4.81 -3.12
C ARG A 366 20.66 -5.99 -3.83
N GLY A 367 20.38 -5.86 -5.14
CA GLY A 367 19.72 -6.89 -5.94
C GLY A 367 18.20 -6.90 -5.82
N GLU A 368 17.61 -5.95 -5.10
CA GLU A 368 16.17 -5.81 -4.98
C GLU A 368 15.54 -5.40 -6.31
N TYR A 369 14.43 -6.05 -6.68
CA TYR A 369 13.72 -5.75 -7.91
C TYR A 369 13.04 -4.36 -7.84
N LEU A 370 13.27 -3.55 -8.88
CA LEU A 370 12.67 -2.24 -9.07
C LEU A 370 11.62 -2.34 -10.19
N PRO A 371 10.33 -2.52 -9.85
CA PRO A 371 9.31 -2.76 -10.85
C PRO A 371 9.06 -1.51 -11.71
N PRO A 372 8.92 -1.66 -13.03
CA PRO A 372 8.40 -0.60 -13.89
C PRO A 372 6.99 -0.17 -13.46
N TYR A 373 6.61 1.07 -13.78
CA TYR A 373 5.28 1.57 -13.44
C TYR A 373 4.18 0.71 -14.08
N GLY A 374 3.21 0.29 -13.28
CA GLY A 374 2.14 -0.62 -13.70
C GLY A 374 2.47 -2.11 -13.53
N HIS A 375 3.67 -2.46 -13.05
CA HIS A 375 4.07 -3.83 -12.75
C HIS A 375 4.21 -4.03 -11.23
N PRO A 376 3.82 -5.20 -10.69
CA PRO A 376 3.92 -5.48 -9.27
C PRO A 376 5.35 -5.85 -8.86
N ALA A 377 5.66 -5.66 -7.59
CA ALA A 377 6.94 -6.05 -7.01
C ALA A 377 6.99 -7.54 -6.60
N GLU A 378 5.83 -8.20 -6.58
CA GLU A 378 5.63 -9.63 -6.30
C GLU A 378 4.70 -10.17 -7.37
N VAL A 379 5.05 -11.32 -7.94
CA VAL A 379 4.26 -12.00 -8.98
C VAL A 379 3.88 -13.37 -8.44
N ASN A 380 2.59 -13.64 -8.35
CA ASN A 380 2.07 -14.91 -7.90
C ASN A 380 2.10 -15.93 -9.05
N THR A 381 2.97 -16.92 -8.89
CA THR A 381 3.17 -17.98 -9.89
C THR A 381 2.14 -19.11 -9.81
N ASN A 382 1.17 -19.03 -8.91
CA ASN A 382 0.10 -20.01 -8.81
C ASN A 382 -0.82 -19.94 -10.04
N TRP A 383 -1.49 -21.06 -10.29
CA TRP A 383 -2.33 -21.24 -11.47
C TRP A 383 -3.48 -20.24 -11.49
N PHE A 384 -3.60 -19.48 -12.59
CA PHE A 384 -4.68 -18.53 -12.86
C PHE A 384 -4.71 -17.31 -11.91
N GLU A 385 -3.54 -16.91 -11.37
CA GLU A 385 -3.42 -15.81 -10.40
C GLU A 385 -2.88 -14.51 -11.02
N ASP A 386 -1.61 -14.48 -11.46
CA ASP A 386 -1.05 -13.34 -12.19
C ASP A 386 -0.77 -13.70 -13.65
N GLU A 387 -1.72 -13.37 -14.52
CA GLU A 387 -1.67 -13.74 -15.93
C GLU A 387 -1.17 -12.59 -16.81
N GLY A 388 0.07 -12.74 -17.25
CA GLY A 388 0.65 -11.96 -18.32
C GLY A 388 1.18 -10.58 -17.94
N GLY A 389 2.03 -10.03 -18.82
CA GLY A 389 2.75 -8.78 -18.61
C GLY A 389 3.91 -8.87 -17.59
N ASN A 390 3.94 -9.93 -16.77
CA ASN A 390 4.97 -10.22 -15.78
C ASN A 390 5.35 -11.70 -15.85
N ILE A 391 6.59 -12.03 -15.50
CA ILE A 391 7.07 -13.41 -15.46
C ILE A 391 8.08 -13.59 -14.33
N VAL A 392 7.99 -14.73 -13.64
CA VAL A 392 9.06 -15.23 -12.80
C VAL A 392 9.78 -16.31 -13.59
N LEU A 393 11.05 -16.06 -13.91
CA LEU A 393 11.91 -17.01 -14.61
C LEU A 393 13.00 -17.46 -13.65
N GLY A 394 12.98 -18.76 -13.28
CA GLY A 394 13.78 -19.24 -12.16
C GLY A 394 13.34 -18.57 -10.86
N GLY A 395 14.26 -17.88 -10.17
CA GLY A 395 13.99 -17.07 -8.99
C GLY A 395 13.77 -15.57 -9.26
N ASP A 396 13.84 -15.13 -10.52
CA ASP A 396 13.89 -13.71 -10.87
C ASP A 396 12.59 -13.21 -11.50
N THR A 397 12.12 -12.05 -11.06
CA THR A 397 10.97 -11.35 -11.64
C THR A 397 11.39 -10.43 -12.79
N PHE A 398 10.62 -10.47 -13.87
CA PHE A 398 10.74 -9.57 -15.02
C PHE A 398 9.37 -9.01 -15.43
N ALA A 399 9.42 -7.89 -16.13
CA ALA A 399 8.28 -7.27 -16.81
C ALA A 399 8.42 -7.39 -18.33
N TYR A 400 7.30 -7.60 -19.02
CA TYR A 400 7.21 -7.48 -20.47
C TYR A 400 6.84 -6.04 -20.84
N LEU A 401 7.76 -5.33 -21.49
CA LEU A 401 7.65 -3.89 -21.72
C LEU A 401 7.64 -3.56 -23.22
N PRO A 402 6.80 -2.60 -23.67
CA PRO A 402 6.62 -2.27 -25.08
C PRO A 402 7.81 -1.52 -25.72
N GLY A 403 8.90 -1.32 -24.98
CA GLY A 403 10.08 -0.57 -25.43
C GLY A 403 10.07 0.91 -25.05
N GLU A 404 8.92 1.49 -24.68
CA GLU A 404 8.81 2.81 -24.07
C GLU A 404 7.96 2.70 -22.80
N PHE A 405 8.52 3.09 -21.66
CA PHE A 405 7.87 2.95 -20.35
C PHE A 405 8.46 3.94 -19.35
N GLN A 406 7.93 3.95 -18.13
CA GLN A 406 8.44 4.78 -17.05
C GLN A 406 8.57 3.99 -15.76
N LEU A 407 9.50 4.41 -14.91
CA LEU A 407 9.67 3.87 -13.58
C LEU A 407 10.35 4.89 -12.67
N GLU A 408 10.18 4.73 -11.36
CA GLU A 408 10.90 5.50 -10.37
C GLU A 408 12.19 4.75 -10.01
N LEU A 409 13.35 5.39 -10.22
CA LEU A 409 14.67 4.83 -9.93
C LEU A 409 15.35 5.56 -8.78
N PRO A 410 16.12 4.85 -7.94
CA PRO A 410 16.98 5.51 -6.98
C PRO A 410 18.10 6.28 -7.69
N VAL A 411 18.46 7.43 -7.13
CA VAL A 411 19.65 8.17 -7.55
C VAL A 411 20.88 7.38 -7.10
N GLY A 412 21.80 7.15 -8.03
CA GLY A 412 22.98 6.32 -7.83
C GLY A 412 22.99 5.11 -8.77
N ASP A 413 23.64 4.03 -8.32
CA ASP A 413 23.84 2.85 -9.13
C ASP A 413 22.56 2.00 -9.22
N VAL A 414 22.18 1.67 -10.45
CA VAL A 414 21.05 0.79 -10.79
C VAL A 414 21.52 -0.22 -11.82
N PHE A 415 20.99 -1.43 -11.77
CA PHE A 415 21.32 -2.50 -12.71
C PHE A 415 20.10 -2.79 -13.59
N VAL A 416 20.32 -3.06 -14.87
CA VAL A 416 19.27 -3.43 -15.81
C VAL A 416 19.64 -4.67 -16.58
N GLU A 417 18.67 -5.53 -16.80
CA GLU A 417 18.79 -6.69 -17.67
C GLU A 417 17.68 -6.68 -18.72
N LEU A 418 18.10 -6.83 -19.98
CA LEU A 418 17.23 -6.82 -21.16
C LEU A 418 17.37 -8.14 -21.90
N HIS A 419 16.23 -8.69 -22.33
CA HIS A 419 16.16 -9.89 -23.14
C HIS A 419 15.15 -9.73 -24.29
N LYS A 420 15.49 -10.28 -25.46
CA LYS A 420 14.59 -10.35 -26.62
C LYS A 420 14.84 -11.55 -27.53
N GLY A 421 14.24 -12.68 -27.18
CA GLY A 421 14.26 -13.89 -28.01
C GLY A 421 15.66 -14.35 -28.41
N PHE A 422 15.74 -15.10 -29.51
CA PHE A 422 16.98 -15.74 -29.96
C PHE A 422 17.79 -14.92 -30.98
N GLU A 423 17.30 -13.74 -31.38
CA GLU A 423 17.95 -12.90 -32.40
C GLU A 423 18.77 -11.74 -31.81
N TYR A 424 18.56 -11.44 -30.53
CA TYR A 424 19.19 -10.34 -29.82
C TYR A 424 20.09 -10.83 -28.70
N GLU A 425 21.17 -10.12 -28.46
CA GLU A 425 22.10 -10.40 -27.37
C GLU A 425 21.48 -9.95 -26.04
N PRO A 426 21.28 -10.88 -25.08
CA PRO A 426 20.86 -10.53 -23.73
C PRO A 426 21.87 -9.55 -23.11
N THR A 427 21.38 -8.49 -22.47
CA THR A 427 22.23 -7.39 -22.01
C THR A 427 22.03 -7.15 -20.52
N ARG A 428 23.10 -7.29 -19.72
CA ARG A 428 23.19 -6.75 -18.36
C ARG A 428 24.02 -5.49 -18.35
N LYS A 429 23.58 -4.47 -17.61
CA LYS A 429 24.29 -3.20 -17.53
C LYS A 429 24.13 -2.53 -16.18
N LYS A 430 25.22 -1.96 -15.68
CA LYS A 430 25.22 -0.97 -14.61
C LYS A 430 24.95 0.42 -15.20
N LEU A 431 24.01 1.12 -14.58
CA LEU A 431 23.59 2.48 -14.90
C LEU A 431 23.89 3.36 -13.69
N ASN A 432 24.25 4.61 -13.94
CA ASN A 432 24.32 5.63 -12.90
C ASN A 432 23.20 6.64 -13.16
N ILE A 433 22.29 6.77 -12.20
CA ILE A 433 21.12 7.66 -12.25
C ILE A 433 21.43 8.91 -11.46
N GLU A 434 21.40 10.06 -12.12
CA GLU A 434 21.62 11.35 -11.48
C GLU A 434 20.28 11.96 -11.01
N PRO A 435 20.27 12.89 -10.05
CA PRO A 435 19.04 13.58 -9.64
C PRO A 435 18.29 14.26 -10.78
N ALA A 436 19.00 14.67 -11.83
CA ALA A 436 18.46 15.33 -13.01
C ALA A 436 18.05 14.36 -14.13
N THR A 437 18.33 13.06 -14.01
CA THR A 437 17.95 12.07 -15.02
C THR A 437 16.42 12.01 -15.13
N ARG A 438 15.91 12.24 -16.34
CA ARG A 438 14.48 12.12 -16.70
C ARG A 438 14.24 11.21 -17.89
N GLU A 439 15.25 11.03 -18.73
CA GLU A 439 15.20 10.17 -19.90
C GLU A 439 16.37 9.19 -19.85
N LEU A 440 16.12 7.93 -20.23
CA LEU A 440 17.12 6.88 -20.31
C LEU A 440 16.90 6.11 -21.61
N THR A 441 17.91 6.11 -22.49
CA THR A 441 17.90 5.25 -23.68
C THR A 441 18.80 4.06 -23.46
N LEU A 442 18.21 2.86 -23.56
CA LEU A 442 18.90 1.59 -23.52
C LEU A 442 18.95 0.98 -24.93
N LYS A 443 20.02 0.25 -25.23
CA LYS A 443 20.21 -0.35 -26.55
C LYS A 443 20.32 -1.86 -26.39
N ILE A 444 19.74 -2.59 -27.32
CA ILE A 444 19.91 -4.05 -27.45
C ILE A 444 20.37 -4.39 -28.86
N ARG A 445 21.39 -5.24 -28.96
CA ARG A 445 22.05 -5.58 -30.24
C ARG A 445 21.43 -6.82 -30.85
N ARG A 446 20.96 -6.71 -32.08
CA ARG A 446 20.58 -7.87 -32.89
C ARG A 446 21.82 -8.52 -33.48
N PHE A 447 22.00 -9.83 -33.31
CA PHE A 447 23.13 -10.58 -33.87
C PHE A 447 22.73 -11.56 -34.97
N SER A 448 21.43 -11.85 -35.14
CA SER A 448 20.93 -12.74 -36.19
C SER A 448 19.63 -12.22 -36.81
N ARG A 449 19.42 -12.53 -38.09
CA ARG A 449 18.17 -12.33 -38.83
C ARG A 449 17.67 -13.70 -39.31
N MET A 450 17.08 -14.46 -38.40
CA MET A 450 16.55 -15.81 -38.58
C MET A 450 15.49 -15.85 -39.69
N ARG A 451 14.62 -14.84 -39.77
CA ARG A 451 13.63 -14.75 -40.84
C ARG A 451 14.21 -14.66 -42.25
N GLU A 452 15.26 -13.86 -42.43
CA GLU A 452 15.96 -13.76 -43.72
C GLU A 452 16.66 -15.08 -44.09
N LYS A 453 16.95 -15.91 -43.08
CA LYS A 453 17.50 -17.27 -43.23
C LYS A 453 16.41 -18.34 -43.38
N GLY A 454 15.14 -17.95 -43.45
CA GLY A 454 14.00 -18.87 -43.64
C GLY A 454 13.48 -19.54 -42.36
N PHE A 455 13.87 -19.08 -41.18
CA PHE A 455 13.36 -19.57 -39.90
C PHE A 455 12.24 -18.67 -39.36
N VAL A 456 11.23 -19.27 -38.73
CA VAL A 456 10.12 -18.57 -38.09
C VAL A 456 10.06 -19.04 -36.64
N THR A 457 10.14 -18.10 -35.69
CA THR A 457 9.98 -18.40 -34.26
C THR A 457 8.50 -18.43 -33.92
N ALA A 458 8.07 -19.44 -33.17
CA ALA A 458 6.67 -19.58 -32.78
C ALA A 458 6.53 -20.19 -31.40
N ASP A 459 5.54 -19.71 -30.65
CA ASP A 459 4.97 -20.44 -29.54
C ASP A 459 3.63 -21.02 -29.98
N THR A 460 3.54 -22.35 -29.99
CA THR A 460 2.36 -23.07 -30.44
C THR A 460 1.40 -23.45 -29.31
N HIS A 461 1.72 -23.10 -28.05
CA HIS A 461 0.97 -23.55 -26.88
C HIS A 461 0.94 -22.49 -25.78
N VAL A 462 0.13 -21.45 -25.99
CA VAL A 462 -0.09 -20.36 -25.01
C VAL A 462 -1.52 -20.43 -24.46
N HIS A 463 -1.70 -20.13 -23.16
CA HIS A 463 -3.02 -20.08 -22.50
C HIS A 463 -3.22 -18.79 -21.74
N PHE A 464 -4.49 -18.49 -21.44
CA PHE A 464 -4.98 -17.51 -20.48
C PHE A 464 -4.79 -16.02 -20.81
N LEU A 465 -3.75 -15.68 -21.58
CA LEU A 465 -3.49 -14.31 -21.99
C LEU A 465 -4.63 -13.73 -22.82
N SER A 466 -4.86 -12.41 -22.72
CA SER A 466 -5.58 -11.69 -23.77
C SER A 466 -4.77 -11.73 -25.09
N PRO A 467 -5.40 -11.62 -26.27
CA PRO A 467 -4.66 -11.54 -27.53
C PRO A 467 -3.65 -10.38 -27.57
N GLN A 468 -3.96 -9.24 -26.94
CA GLN A 468 -3.07 -8.07 -26.85
C GLN A 468 -1.84 -8.35 -25.99
N THR A 469 -2.04 -9.01 -24.84
CA THR A 469 -0.94 -9.41 -23.96
C THR A 469 -0.06 -10.47 -24.65
N ALA A 470 -0.66 -11.48 -25.28
CA ALA A 470 0.05 -12.49 -26.05
C ALA A 470 0.90 -11.87 -27.18
N TRP A 471 0.40 -10.83 -27.84
CA TRP A 471 1.16 -10.06 -28.82
C TRP A 471 2.36 -9.35 -28.17
N LEU A 472 2.16 -8.65 -27.06
CA LEU A 472 3.24 -7.94 -26.36
C LEU A 472 4.34 -8.90 -25.89
N GLU A 473 3.97 -10.02 -25.27
CA GLU A 473 4.93 -11.03 -24.81
C GLU A 473 5.64 -11.69 -25.99
N GLY A 474 4.91 -12.04 -27.05
CA GLY A 474 5.49 -12.56 -28.28
C GLY A 474 6.49 -11.58 -28.90
N GLN A 475 6.19 -10.29 -28.91
CA GLN A 475 7.14 -9.26 -29.32
C GLN A 475 8.36 -9.24 -28.41
N CYS A 476 8.19 -9.24 -27.09
CA CYS A 476 9.29 -9.23 -26.13
C CYS A 476 10.18 -10.47 -26.23
N GLU A 477 9.62 -11.63 -26.56
CA GLU A 477 10.36 -12.89 -26.75
C GLU A 477 10.80 -13.14 -28.20
N GLY A 478 10.61 -12.16 -29.09
CA GLY A 478 11.04 -12.27 -30.49
C GLY A 478 10.34 -13.39 -31.28
N LEU A 479 9.07 -13.65 -30.97
CA LEU A 479 8.22 -14.63 -31.63
C LEU A 479 7.52 -14.03 -32.84
N ASN A 480 7.49 -14.77 -33.96
CA ASN A 480 6.75 -14.38 -35.15
C ASN A 480 5.30 -14.87 -35.14
N LEU A 481 5.01 -15.96 -34.43
CA LEU A 481 3.67 -16.53 -34.33
C LEU A 481 3.41 -16.97 -32.88
N VAL A 482 2.26 -16.54 -32.35
CA VAL A 482 1.74 -17.00 -31.05
C VAL A 482 0.39 -17.66 -31.30
N ASN A 483 0.26 -18.92 -30.94
CA ASN A 483 -1.03 -19.60 -30.90
C ASN A 483 -1.56 -19.60 -29.47
N LEU A 484 -2.52 -18.72 -29.22
CA LEU A 484 -3.29 -18.65 -27.99
C LEU A 484 -4.42 -19.68 -28.07
N LEU A 485 -4.44 -20.64 -27.16
CA LEU A 485 -5.33 -21.79 -27.24
C LEU A 485 -6.50 -21.63 -26.27
N ALA A 486 -7.68 -21.39 -26.83
CA ALA A 486 -8.91 -21.47 -26.07
C ALA A 486 -9.12 -22.90 -25.55
N SER A 487 -9.41 -23.02 -24.25
CA SER A 487 -9.37 -24.31 -23.56
C SER A 487 -10.52 -24.48 -22.59
N GLN A 488 -10.97 -25.72 -22.43
CA GLN A 488 -11.92 -26.11 -21.40
C GLN A 488 -11.19 -26.81 -20.25
N TRP A 489 -11.29 -26.23 -19.06
CA TRP A 489 -10.77 -26.76 -17.80
C TRP A 489 -11.95 -27.05 -16.86
N GLY A 490 -12.63 -28.17 -17.10
CA GLY A 490 -13.87 -28.51 -16.40
C GLY A 490 -15.01 -27.55 -16.77
N LYS A 491 -15.38 -26.67 -15.83
CA LYS A 491 -16.40 -25.62 -16.06
C LYS A 491 -15.81 -24.28 -16.53
N LEU A 492 -14.49 -24.10 -16.46
CA LEU A 492 -13.80 -22.91 -16.94
C LEU A 492 -13.55 -23.01 -18.44
N PHE A 493 -13.91 -21.97 -19.19
CA PHE A 493 -13.58 -21.81 -20.60
C PHE A 493 -12.75 -20.56 -20.76
N THR A 494 -11.55 -20.68 -21.32
CA THR A 494 -10.61 -19.57 -21.53
C THR A 494 -10.59 -19.17 -23.00
N ASN A 495 -10.48 -17.86 -23.28
CA ASN A 495 -10.30 -17.27 -24.61
C ASN A 495 -11.30 -17.68 -25.71
N VAL A 496 -12.41 -18.35 -25.38
CA VAL A 496 -13.45 -18.75 -26.36
C VAL A 496 -14.04 -17.52 -27.07
N ALA A 497 -14.21 -16.41 -26.33
CA ALA A 497 -14.70 -15.15 -26.88
C ALA A 497 -13.71 -14.47 -27.85
N ASP A 498 -12.44 -14.89 -27.85
CA ASP A 498 -11.39 -14.33 -28.72
C ASP A 498 -11.26 -15.10 -30.05
N ILE A 499 -11.99 -16.20 -30.24
CA ILE A 499 -11.95 -17.01 -31.47
C ILE A 499 -12.65 -16.25 -32.61
N THR A 500 -11.89 -15.93 -33.66
CA THR A 500 -12.42 -15.23 -34.85
C THR A 500 -12.23 -15.99 -36.16
N GLY A 501 -11.51 -17.12 -36.16
CA GLY A 501 -11.16 -17.88 -37.36
C GLY A 501 -10.11 -17.22 -38.25
N LYS A 502 -9.51 -16.11 -37.80
CA LYS A 502 -8.49 -15.32 -38.51
C LYS A 502 -7.45 -14.82 -37.50
N PRO A 503 -6.28 -14.32 -37.95
CA PRO A 503 -5.35 -13.62 -37.07
C PRO A 503 -6.06 -12.55 -36.24
N SER A 504 -5.71 -12.46 -34.96
CA SER A 504 -6.24 -11.45 -34.05
C SER A 504 -5.92 -10.04 -34.58
N GLY A 505 -6.81 -9.08 -34.32
CA GLY A 505 -6.65 -7.69 -34.75
C GLY A 505 -5.44 -6.97 -34.15
N CYS A 506 -4.84 -7.50 -33.09
CA CYS A 506 -3.58 -7.00 -32.52
C CYS A 506 -2.32 -7.48 -33.27
N SER A 507 -2.46 -8.34 -34.30
CA SER A 507 -1.31 -8.87 -35.04
C SER A 507 -0.63 -7.78 -35.85
N GLU A 508 0.56 -7.39 -35.44
CA GLU A 508 1.39 -6.37 -36.08
C GLU A 508 2.87 -6.54 -35.74
N ASN A 509 3.73 -5.69 -36.32
CA ASN A 509 5.16 -5.60 -35.99
C ASN A 509 5.92 -6.94 -36.10
N ASP A 510 5.50 -7.78 -37.06
CA ASP A 510 6.08 -9.10 -37.34
C ASP A 510 5.79 -10.21 -36.30
N THR A 511 4.79 -10.00 -35.43
CA THR A 511 4.20 -11.04 -34.58
C THR A 511 2.73 -11.21 -34.92
N ILE A 512 2.34 -12.44 -35.27
CA ILE A 512 0.96 -12.84 -35.52
C ILE A 512 0.43 -13.54 -34.28
N VAL A 513 -0.71 -13.11 -33.76
CA VAL A 513 -1.44 -13.85 -32.72
C VAL A 513 -2.63 -14.53 -33.37
N PHE A 514 -2.73 -15.84 -33.22
CA PHE A 514 -3.87 -16.62 -33.68
C PHE A 514 -4.53 -17.31 -32.49
N VAL A 515 -5.86 -17.17 -32.37
CA VAL A 515 -6.63 -17.86 -31.33
C VAL A 515 -7.13 -19.19 -31.89
N GLY A 516 -6.49 -20.27 -31.45
CA GLY A 516 -6.85 -21.65 -31.76
C GLY A 516 -7.63 -22.29 -30.60
N THR A 517 -7.75 -23.62 -30.62
CA THR A 517 -8.33 -24.37 -29.50
C THR A 517 -7.39 -25.47 -29.04
N GLU A 518 -7.42 -25.83 -27.76
CA GLU A 518 -6.80 -27.05 -27.26
C GLU A 518 -7.87 -28.08 -26.91
N ASN A 519 -7.85 -29.23 -27.58
CA ASN A 519 -8.67 -30.36 -27.19
C ASN A 519 -7.92 -31.20 -26.15
N ARG A 520 -8.54 -31.40 -24.98
CA ARG A 520 -7.96 -32.14 -23.86
C ARG A 520 -8.66 -33.48 -23.70
N HIS A 521 -7.91 -34.57 -23.81
CA HIS A 521 -8.44 -35.92 -23.64
C HIS A 521 -7.63 -36.73 -22.62
N HIS A 522 -8.32 -37.25 -21.61
CA HIS A 522 -7.73 -37.95 -20.46
C HIS A 522 -6.77 -39.11 -20.81
N MET A 523 -6.98 -39.80 -21.93
CA MET A 523 -6.07 -40.87 -22.40
C MET A 523 -5.09 -40.45 -23.50
N LEU A 524 -5.43 -39.45 -24.31
CA LEU A 524 -4.69 -39.15 -25.55
C LEU A 524 -3.80 -37.91 -25.41
N GLY A 525 -3.80 -37.28 -24.24
CA GLY A 525 -3.11 -36.02 -24.00
C GLY A 525 -3.88 -34.85 -24.60
N HIS A 526 -3.15 -33.82 -25.00
CA HIS A 526 -3.72 -32.60 -25.53
C HIS A 526 -3.35 -32.40 -27.00
N ILE A 527 -4.29 -31.89 -27.79
CA ILE A 527 -4.11 -31.58 -29.20
C ILE A 527 -4.38 -30.09 -29.41
N SER A 528 -3.35 -29.36 -29.83
CA SER A 528 -3.46 -27.96 -30.22
C SER A 528 -3.99 -27.86 -31.65
N MET A 529 -5.19 -27.32 -31.80
CA MET A 529 -5.80 -27.01 -33.08
C MET A 529 -5.43 -25.58 -33.46
N LEU A 530 -4.31 -25.45 -34.18
CA LEU A 530 -3.79 -24.18 -34.65
C LEU A 530 -4.59 -23.71 -35.87
N GLY A 531 -4.96 -22.43 -35.93
CA GLY A 531 -5.66 -21.92 -37.11
C GLY A 531 -7.16 -22.24 -37.21
N THR A 532 -7.80 -22.69 -36.13
CA THR A 532 -9.20 -23.18 -36.14
C THR A 532 -10.19 -22.17 -36.72
N GLN A 533 -11.01 -22.61 -37.69
CA GLN A 533 -12.04 -21.80 -38.37
C GLN A 533 -13.49 -22.23 -38.00
N GLY A 534 -13.65 -23.11 -37.00
CA GLY A 534 -14.94 -23.64 -36.56
C GLY A 534 -15.59 -22.79 -35.46
N MET A 535 -16.89 -23.02 -35.23
CA MET A 535 -17.59 -22.49 -34.06
C MET A 535 -17.20 -23.30 -32.81
N PRO A 536 -16.98 -22.65 -31.65
CA PRO A 536 -16.65 -23.34 -30.40
C PRO A 536 -17.77 -24.27 -29.90
#